data_AF-A0A017SA05-F1
#
_entry.id   AF-A0A017SA05-F1
#
_cell.length_a   1.000
_cell.length_b   1.000
_cell.length_c   1.000
_cell.angle_alpha   90.00
_cell.angle_beta   90.00
_cell.angle_gamma   90.00
#
_symmetry.space_group_name_H-M   'P 1'
#
loop_
_entity.id
_entity.type
_entity.pdbx_description
1 polymer ?
#
loop_
_entity_poly.entity_id
_entity_poly.type
_entity_poly.pdbx_seq_one_letter_code
_entity_poly.pdbx_strand_id
1 'polypeptide(L)'
;MHEIDVQVRLIEATARGWYNREIRQGITFWPKLCESMRQCPVSVVVDHMALIAGSSYRYGDSTNIQLNSYLRETKILGLQMPCRAPREGILWIKVSAPYRCSNLGPQYEDLRWVVRRFVDVNSKDVLWGSDWPHTKKHEDRVGRSQERDDAFLEVDNRAWIEVLSTWFSEEKWQLMWIGN
;
A
#
# COMPACT_ATOMS: atom_id res chain seq x y z
N MET A 1 11.42 5.25 16.78
CA MET A 1 11.97 3.88 16.98
C MET A 1 10.77 2.96 17.11
N HIS A 2 10.46 2.16 16.09
CA HIS A 2 9.21 1.41 16.05
C HIS A 2 9.44 -0.03 16.53
N GLU A 3 8.90 -0.39 17.68
CA GLU A 3 8.99 -1.74 18.23
C GLU A 3 7.99 -2.67 17.54
N ILE A 4 8.50 -3.50 16.63
CA ILE A 4 7.74 -4.52 15.91
C ILE A 4 7.02 -5.48 16.87
N ASP A 5 7.58 -5.78 18.04
CA ASP A 5 7.00 -6.73 19.00
C ASP A 5 5.81 -6.13 19.76
N VAL A 6 5.73 -4.80 19.89
CA VAL A 6 4.50 -4.12 20.35
C VAL A 6 3.41 -4.22 19.30
N GLN A 7 3.78 -4.14 18.03
CA GLN A 7 2.85 -4.18 16.91
C GLN A 7 2.26 -5.59 16.71
N VAL A 8 3.08 -6.63 16.84
CA VAL A 8 2.63 -8.03 16.82
C VAL A 8 1.65 -8.30 17.96
N ARG A 9 1.98 -7.89 19.20
CA ARG A 9 1.08 -8.02 20.35
C ARG A 9 -0.26 -7.30 20.17
N LEU A 10 -0.25 -6.11 19.56
CA LEU A 10 -1.48 -5.38 19.27
C LEU A 10 -2.34 -6.08 18.22
N ILE A 11 -1.73 -6.67 17.19
CA ILE A 11 -2.42 -7.48 16.18
C ILE A 11 -3.09 -8.67 16.86
N GLU A 12 -2.34 -9.44 17.65
CA GLU A 12 -2.84 -10.61 18.38
C GLU A 12 -3.97 -10.25 19.36
N ALA A 13 -3.88 -9.10 20.05
CA ALA A 13 -4.86 -8.67 21.03
C ALA A 13 -6.14 -8.07 20.44
N THR A 14 -6.09 -7.49 19.24
CA THR A 14 -7.22 -6.72 18.65
C THR A 14 -7.87 -7.40 17.44
N ALA A 15 -7.29 -8.48 16.94
CA ALA A 15 -7.80 -9.27 15.82
C ALA A 15 -9.17 -9.91 16.12
N ARG A 16 -10.26 -9.21 15.80
CA ARG A 16 -11.63 -9.77 15.72
C ARG A 16 -12.26 -9.35 14.39
N GLY A 17 -12.19 -10.23 13.39
CA GLY A 17 -12.78 -10.02 12.06
C GLY A 17 -11.76 -9.58 11.01
N TRP A 18 -11.34 -8.32 11.05
CA TRP A 18 -10.39 -7.72 10.10
C TRP A 18 -9.46 -6.75 10.83
N TYR A 19 -8.17 -6.72 10.48
CA TYR A 19 -7.22 -5.76 11.05
C TYR A 19 -6.60 -4.89 9.95
N ASN A 20 -6.77 -3.56 10.03
CA ASN A 20 -6.21 -2.62 9.07
C ASN A 20 -4.95 -1.95 9.63
N ARG A 21 -3.88 -1.88 8.83
CA ARG A 21 -2.64 -1.23 9.23
C ARG A 21 -1.98 -0.43 8.12
N GLU A 22 -1.67 0.82 8.46
CA GLU A 22 -0.68 1.62 7.75
C GLU A 22 0.74 1.14 8.11
N ILE A 23 1.43 0.52 7.15
CA ILE A 23 2.80 0.04 7.35
C ILE A 23 3.78 1.11 6.86
N ARG A 24 4.12 2.05 7.75
CA ARG A 24 5.11 3.12 7.49
C ARG A 24 6.57 2.67 7.41
N GLN A 25 6.89 1.44 7.84
CA GLN A 25 8.29 1.02 8.05
C GLN A 25 9.01 0.53 6.79
N GLY A 26 8.40 0.65 5.62
CA GLY A 26 8.97 0.20 4.37
C GLY A 26 9.02 -1.32 4.24
N ILE A 27 9.23 -1.76 3.00
CA ILE A 27 9.18 -3.18 2.61
C ILE A 27 10.17 -4.10 3.36
N THR A 28 11.19 -3.52 4.00
CA THR A 28 12.25 -4.28 4.68
C THR A 28 11.72 -5.23 5.77
N PHE A 29 10.58 -4.94 6.38
CA PHE A 29 9.99 -5.75 7.45
C PHE A 29 8.97 -6.80 6.96
N TRP A 30 8.69 -6.83 5.65
CA TRP A 30 7.69 -7.71 5.07
C TRP A 30 7.92 -9.20 5.41
N PRO A 31 9.14 -9.75 5.41
CA PRO A 31 9.35 -11.14 5.81
C PRO A 31 8.90 -11.44 7.25
N LYS A 32 9.25 -10.59 8.22
CA LYS A 32 8.85 -10.76 9.64
C LYS A 32 7.35 -10.55 9.82
N LEU A 33 6.76 -9.60 9.10
CA LEU A 33 5.32 -9.39 9.06
C LEU A 33 4.62 -10.63 8.51
N CYS A 34 5.08 -11.19 7.38
CA CYS A 34 4.52 -12.39 6.77
C CYS A 34 4.53 -13.56 7.76
N GLU A 35 5.65 -13.77 8.47
CA GLU A 35 5.74 -14.81 9.49
C GLU A 35 4.70 -14.64 10.60
N SER A 36 4.55 -13.42 11.11
CA SER A 36 3.55 -13.11 12.15
C SER A 36 2.12 -13.31 11.62
N MET A 37 1.87 -12.93 10.35
CA MET A 37 0.57 -13.08 9.70
C MET A 37 0.17 -14.53 9.45
N ARG A 38 1.12 -15.46 9.27
CA ARG A 38 0.80 -16.90 9.18
C ARG A 38 0.10 -17.43 10.42
N GLN A 39 0.36 -16.80 11.56
CA GLN A 39 -0.18 -17.18 12.86
C GLN A 39 -1.39 -16.31 13.25
N CYS A 40 -1.71 -15.27 12.46
CA CYS A 40 -2.84 -14.41 12.72
C CYS A 40 -4.16 -15.13 12.37
N PRO A 41 -5.15 -15.12 13.28
CA PRO A 41 -6.45 -15.75 13.02
C PRO A 41 -7.37 -14.90 12.13
N VAL A 42 -6.94 -13.70 11.72
CA VAL A 42 -7.71 -12.75 10.93
C VAL A 42 -6.93 -12.26 9.73
N SER A 43 -7.68 -11.84 8.71
CA SER A 43 -7.15 -11.13 7.56
C SER A 43 -6.59 -9.77 7.95
N VAL A 44 -5.44 -9.43 7.38
CA VAL A 44 -4.77 -8.14 7.56
C VAL A 44 -4.87 -7.35 6.26
N VAL A 45 -5.21 -6.07 6.34
CA VAL A 45 -5.18 -5.14 5.20
C VAL A 45 -4.00 -4.20 5.38
N VAL A 46 -3.15 -4.10 4.34
CA VAL A 46 -2.08 -3.12 4.25
C VAL A 46 -2.57 -1.92 3.47
N ASP A 47 -2.63 -0.77 4.16
CA ASP A 47 -3.09 0.48 3.56
C ASP A 47 -2.06 1.06 2.56
N HIS A 48 -2.59 1.82 1.59
CA HIS A 48 -1.87 2.75 0.72
C HIS A 48 -0.63 2.16 0.02
N MET A 49 -0.76 0.96 -0.56
CA MET A 49 0.35 0.27 -1.24
C MET A 49 1.61 0.13 -0.36
N ALA A 50 1.42 0.01 0.96
CA ALA A 50 2.47 -0.02 1.96
C ALA A 50 3.41 1.20 1.95
N LEU A 51 2.92 2.34 1.47
CA LEU A 51 3.66 3.59 1.33
C LEU A 51 4.96 3.45 0.52
N ILE A 52 4.94 2.56 -0.48
CA ILE A 52 6.05 2.42 -1.41
C ILE A 52 6.10 3.66 -2.30
N ALA A 53 7.15 4.46 -2.11
CA ALA A 53 7.36 5.71 -2.84
C ALA A 53 7.44 5.50 -4.37
N GLY A 54 6.73 6.33 -5.13
CA GLY A 54 6.94 6.48 -6.56
C GLY A 54 8.28 7.16 -6.84
N SER A 55 8.72 7.14 -8.10
CA SER A 55 9.99 7.77 -8.50
C SER A 55 10.01 9.28 -8.20
N SER A 56 8.85 9.94 -8.20
CA SER A 56 8.74 11.37 -7.89
C SER A 56 9.06 11.75 -6.44
N TYR A 57 9.05 10.80 -5.51
CA TYR A 57 9.44 11.02 -4.11
C TYR A 57 10.92 10.73 -3.86
N ARG A 58 11.65 10.35 -4.91
CA ARG A 58 13.03 9.88 -4.81
C ARG A 58 14.03 10.89 -5.37
N TYR A 59 13.73 12.18 -5.25
CA TYR A 59 14.64 13.24 -5.66
C TYR A 59 16.01 13.10 -4.96
N GLY A 60 17.09 13.03 -5.74
CA GLY A 60 18.45 12.83 -5.23
C GLY A 60 18.85 11.36 -4.98
N ASP A 61 17.97 10.39 -5.24
CA ASP A 61 18.28 8.96 -5.13
C ASP A 61 18.86 8.44 -6.46
N SER A 62 20.12 8.02 -6.45
CA SER A 62 20.85 7.50 -7.62
C SER A 62 20.67 5.99 -7.83
N THR A 63 19.74 5.33 -7.13
CA THR A 63 19.55 3.88 -7.30
C THR A 63 18.99 3.59 -8.70
N ASN A 64 19.69 2.74 -9.44
CA ASN A 64 19.30 2.30 -10.78
C ASN A 64 17.89 1.68 -10.78
N ILE A 65 17.11 2.03 -11.80
CA ILE A 65 15.83 1.37 -12.08
C ILE A 65 16.12 0.01 -12.73
N GLN A 66 15.58 -1.05 -12.16
CA GLN A 66 15.66 -2.43 -12.66
C GLN A 66 14.28 -3.09 -12.57
N LEU A 67 13.86 -3.83 -13.59
CA LEU A 67 12.53 -4.46 -13.63
C LEU A 67 11.38 -3.45 -13.41
N ASN A 68 11.51 -2.23 -13.96
CA ASN A 68 10.60 -1.10 -13.75
C ASN A 68 10.47 -0.64 -12.28
N SER A 69 11.38 -1.05 -11.39
CA SER A 69 11.39 -0.67 -9.97
C SER A 69 12.78 -0.19 -9.57
N TYR A 70 12.87 0.65 -8.54
CA TYR A 70 14.17 0.97 -7.92
C TYR A 70 14.52 0.06 -6.76
N LEU A 71 13.59 -0.82 -6.36
CA LEU A 71 13.86 -1.78 -5.32
C LEU A 71 14.88 -2.80 -5.82
N ARG A 72 15.78 -3.23 -4.93
CA ARG A 72 16.64 -4.39 -5.19
C ARG A 72 15.79 -5.63 -5.49
N GLU A 73 16.26 -6.51 -6.36
CA GLU A 73 15.55 -7.75 -6.70
C GLU A 73 15.09 -8.52 -5.45
N THR A 74 15.92 -8.59 -4.41
CA THR A 74 15.56 -9.21 -3.12
C THR A 74 14.36 -8.56 -2.44
N LYS A 75 14.19 -7.24 -2.54
CA LYS A 75 13.01 -6.52 -2.05
C LYS A 75 11.80 -6.74 -2.98
N ILE A 76 12.02 -6.81 -4.29
CA ILE A 76 10.97 -7.15 -5.27
C ILE A 76 10.44 -8.57 -5.07
N LEU A 77 11.29 -9.53 -4.69
CA LEU A 77 10.90 -10.87 -4.26
C LEU A 77 10.18 -10.82 -2.89
N GLY A 78 10.60 -9.92 -2.00
CA GLY A 78 9.87 -9.59 -0.78
C GLY A 78 8.42 -9.17 -1.02
N LEU A 79 8.12 -8.44 -2.11
CA LEU A 79 6.73 -8.11 -2.51
C LEU A 79 5.90 -9.34 -2.88
N GLN A 80 6.53 -10.45 -3.32
CA GLN A 80 5.83 -11.71 -3.59
C GLN A 80 5.54 -12.53 -2.33
N MET A 81 6.30 -12.33 -1.27
CA MET A 81 6.22 -13.15 -0.06
C MET A 81 4.85 -13.11 0.64
N PRO A 82 4.22 -11.95 0.86
CA PRO A 82 2.90 -11.94 1.47
C PRO A 82 1.81 -12.49 0.57
N CYS A 83 1.96 -12.38 -0.75
CA CYS A 83 1.06 -13.00 -1.71
C CYS A 83 1.27 -14.53 -1.82
N ARG A 84 2.28 -15.08 -1.14
CA ARG A 84 2.48 -16.53 -0.91
C ARG A 84 2.17 -16.91 0.54
N ALA A 85 1.35 -16.11 1.24
CA ALA A 85 0.82 -16.53 2.53
C ALA A 85 0.24 -17.96 2.38
N PRO A 86 0.42 -18.83 3.39
CA PRO A 86 0.06 -20.24 3.29
C PRO A 86 -1.45 -20.48 3.10
N ARG A 87 -2.27 -19.43 3.18
CA ARG A 87 -3.70 -19.44 2.85
C ARG A 87 -4.04 -18.13 2.13
N GLU A 88 -4.87 -18.23 1.08
CA GLU A 88 -5.50 -17.06 0.44
C GLU A 88 -6.27 -16.24 1.49
N GLY A 89 -6.37 -14.92 1.32
CA GLY A 89 -7.16 -14.05 2.18
C GLY A 89 -6.54 -13.66 3.53
N ILE A 90 -5.29 -14.06 3.83
CA ILE A 90 -4.60 -13.62 5.06
C ILE A 90 -4.06 -12.19 4.94
N LEU A 91 -3.56 -11.79 3.77
CA LEU A 91 -3.05 -10.43 3.56
C LEU A 91 -3.67 -9.79 2.32
N TRP A 92 -4.29 -8.64 2.55
CA TRP A 92 -4.87 -7.77 1.55
C TRP A 92 -4.01 -6.54 1.33
N ILE A 93 -3.92 -6.06 0.09
CA ILE A 93 -3.31 -4.77 -0.25
C ILE A 93 -4.40 -3.81 -0.70
N LYS A 94 -4.43 -2.63 -0.07
CA LYS A 94 -5.32 -1.55 -0.49
C LYS A 94 -4.64 -0.58 -1.43
N VAL A 95 -5.10 -0.53 -2.68
CA VAL A 95 -4.74 0.50 -3.67
C VAL A 95 -5.56 1.75 -3.36
N SER A 96 -4.94 2.70 -2.68
CA SER A 96 -5.59 3.92 -2.21
C SER A 96 -4.58 5.04 -1.97
N ALA A 97 -5.07 6.28 -1.88
CA ALA A 97 -4.27 7.44 -1.50
C ALA A 97 -2.93 7.59 -2.27
N PRO A 98 -2.94 7.60 -3.61
CA PRO A 98 -1.69 7.65 -4.40
C PRO A 98 -0.84 8.90 -4.09
N TYR A 99 -1.47 10.01 -3.69
CA TYR A 99 -0.81 11.24 -3.19
C TYR A 99 -0.01 11.05 -1.89
N ARG A 100 -0.11 9.90 -1.22
CA ARG A 100 0.78 9.54 -0.10
C ARG A 100 2.10 8.94 -0.57
N CYS A 101 2.16 8.51 -1.83
CA CYS A 101 3.30 7.78 -2.40
C CYS A 101 3.94 8.50 -3.60
N SER A 102 3.24 9.44 -4.25
CA SER A 102 3.70 10.11 -5.47
C SER A 102 3.29 11.59 -5.52
N ASN A 103 4.07 12.38 -6.28
CA ASN A 103 3.81 13.79 -6.60
C ASN A 103 3.28 13.95 -8.04
N LEU A 104 3.16 12.88 -8.82
CA LEU A 104 2.74 12.92 -10.23
C LEU A 104 1.22 12.83 -10.39
N GLY A 105 0.49 13.50 -9.50
CA GLY A 105 -0.96 13.61 -9.62
C GLY A 105 -1.36 14.32 -10.93
N PRO A 106 -2.55 14.00 -11.47
CA PRO A 106 -3.56 13.10 -10.92
C PRO A 106 -3.44 11.63 -11.41
N GLN A 107 -2.46 11.34 -12.26
CA GLN A 107 -2.33 10.05 -12.96
C GLN A 107 -1.42 9.05 -12.23
N TYR A 108 -0.45 9.55 -11.45
CA TYR A 108 0.46 8.78 -10.60
C TYR A 108 1.14 7.59 -11.32
N GLU A 109 1.55 7.80 -12.57
CA GLU A 109 2.11 6.75 -13.44
C GLU A 109 3.39 6.10 -12.85
N ASP A 110 4.10 6.83 -11.99
CA ASP A 110 5.27 6.30 -11.26
C ASP A 110 4.93 5.26 -10.17
N LEU A 111 3.64 5.03 -9.90
CA LEU A 111 3.15 3.94 -9.05
C LEU A 111 2.73 2.70 -9.86
N ARG A 112 2.69 2.77 -11.19
CA ARG A 112 2.20 1.66 -12.04
C ARG A 112 2.91 0.35 -11.76
N TRP A 113 4.22 0.39 -11.63
CA TRP A 113 5.03 -0.82 -11.41
C TRP A 113 4.67 -1.52 -10.09
N VAL A 114 4.42 -0.76 -9.01
CA VAL A 114 4.13 -1.35 -7.70
C VAL A 114 2.70 -1.90 -7.65
N VAL A 115 1.73 -1.19 -8.23
CA VAL A 115 0.35 -1.70 -8.27
C VAL A 115 0.26 -2.94 -9.15
N ARG A 116 0.89 -2.92 -10.33
CA ARG A 116 1.00 -4.12 -11.18
C ARG A 116 1.65 -5.28 -10.46
N ARG A 117 2.68 -5.00 -9.66
CA ARG A 117 3.34 -6.04 -8.89
C ARG A 117 2.40 -6.75 -7.92
N PHE A 118 1.54 -6.02 -7.21
CA PHE A 118 0.58 -6.65 -6.29
C PHE A 118 -0.48 -7.47 -7.03
N VAL A 119 -1.10 -6.87 -8.05
CA VAL A 119 -2.18 -7.51 -8.81
C VAL A 119 -1.70 -8.72 -9.60
N ASP A 120 -0.48 -8.66 -10.17
CA ASP A 120 0.07 -9.79 -10.95
C ASP A 120 0.49 -10.97 -10.07
N VAL A 121 0.70 -10.76 -8.77
CA VAL A 121 1.05 -11.86 -7.85
C VAL A 121 -0.17 -12.49 -7.23
N ASN A 122 -1.13 -11.70 -6.72
CA ASN A 122 -2.43 -12.23 -6.31
C ASN A 122 -3.52 -11.18 -6.46
N SER A 123 -4.28 -11.24 -7.56
CA SER A 123 -5.38 -10.31 -7.79
C SER A 123 -6.57 -10.50 -6.85
N LYS A 124 -6.67 -11.64 -6.15
CA LYS A 124 -7.77 -11.93 -5.21
C LYS A 124 -7.62 -11.23 -3.85
N ASP A 125 -6.44 -10.72 -3.55
CA ASP A 125 -6.09 -10.11 -2.26
C ASP A 125 -5.80 -8.60 -2.42
N VAL A 126 -6.39 -7.95 -3.43
CA VAL A 126 -6.16 -6.52 -3.72
C VAL A 126 -7.48 -5.77 -3.81
N LEU A 127 -7.62 -4.71 -3.03
CA LEU A 127 -8.86 -3.91 -2.99
C LEU A 127 -8.56 -2.42 -3.26
N TRP A 128 -9.54 -1.70 -3.79
CA TRP A 128 -9.43 -0.26 -4.03
C TRP A 128 -10.07 0.57 -2.90
N GLY A 129 -9.57 1.79 -2.66
CA GLY A 129 -10.27 2.77 -1.84
C GLY A 129 -9.85 4.21 -2.13
N SER A 130 -10.78 5.16 -2.01
CA SER A 130 -10.52 6.57 -2.32
C SER A 130 -9.56 7.24 -1.32
N ASP A 131 -9.60 6.84 -0.05
CA ASP A 131 -9.02 7.58 1.08
C ASP A 131 -9.69 8.95 1.30
N TRP A 132 -10.96 9.10 0.89
CA TRP A 132 -11.78 10.26 1.26
C TRP A 132 -11.83 10.40 2.80
N PRO A 133 -11.73 11.62 3.37
CA PRO A 133 -11.79 12.94 2.73
C PRO A 133 -10.44 13.50 2.24
N HIS A 134 -9.46 12.67 1.92
CA HIS A 134 -8.14 13.10 1.41
C HIS A 134 -7.37 14.00 2.37
N THR A 135 -7.06 13.45 3.53
CA THR A 135 -6.25 14.14 4.53
C THR A 135 -4.79 14.30 4.10
N LYS A 136 -4.16 15.42 4.49
CA LYS A 136 -2.71 15.64 4.34
C LYS A 136 -1.89 14.53 4.99
N LYS A 137 -0.62 14.40 4.61
CA LYS A 137 0.28 13.39 5.19
C LYS A 137 0.53 13.70 6.67
N HIS A 138 0.87 12.67 7.43
CA HIS A 138 1.23 12.84 8.84
C HIS A 138 2.46 13.74 9.02
N GLU A 139 3.42 13.68 8.10
CA GLU A 139 4.63 14.52 8.10
C GLU A 139 4.29 16.01 7.95
N ASP A 140 3.26 16.34 7.16
CA ASP A 140 2.78 17.71 6.95
C ASP A 140 2.06 18.29 8.19
N ARG A 141 1.75 17.44 9.17
CA ARG A 141 1.06 17.79 10.43
C ARG A 141 2.01 17.92 11.61
N VAL A 142 3.26 17.47 11.50
CA VAL A 142 4.25 17.55 12.59
C VAL A 142 4.56 19.02 12.87
N GLY A 143 4.32 19.47 14.11
CA GLY A 143 4.57 20.84 14.55
C GLY A 143 3.42 21.83 14.28
N ARG A 144 2.28 21.38 13.76
CA ARG A 144 1.07 22.22 13.64
C ARG A 144 0.13 21.96 14.82
N SER A 145 -0.43 23.02 15.40
CA SER A 145 -1.45 22.93 16.45
C SER A 145 -2.66 22.14 15.95
N GLN A 146 -3.14 21.16 16.72
CA GLN A 146 -4.34 20.35 16.44
C GLN A 146 -5.61 21.18 16.19
N GLU A 147 -5.59 22.47 16.53
CA GLU A 147 -6.72 23.40 16.49
C GLU A 147 -6.96 24.07 15.11
N ARG A 148 -6.19 23.75 14.08
CA ARG A 148 -6.47 24.25 12.71
C ARG A 148 -7.17 23.17 11.90
N ASP A 149 -8.36 23.51 11.38
CA ASP A 149 -9.03 22.76 10.31
C ASP A 149 -8.12 22.74 9.07
N ASP A 150 -7.25 21.73 9.00
CA ASP A 150 -6.41 21.51 7.82
C ASP A 150 -7.32 21.17 6.65
N ALA A 151 -7.37 22.06 5.65
CA ALA A 151 -8.11 21.81 4.43
C ALA A 151 -7.73 20.46 3.81
N PHE A 152 -8.75 19.73 3.36
CA PHE A 152 -8.59 18.49 2.62
C PHE A 152 -7.88 18.72 1.28
N LEU A 153 -7.19 17.68 0.80
CA LEU A 153 -6.56 17.71 -0.51
C LEU A 153 -7.63 17.62 -1.60
N GLU A 154 -7.52 18.46 -2.62
CA GLU A 154 -8.28 18.29 -3.85
C GLU A 154 -7.61 17.21 -4.70
N VAL A 155 -8.26 16.06 -4.81
CA VAL A 155 -7.76 14.89 -5.54
C VAL A 155 -8.72 14.56 -6.66
N ASP A 156 -8.22 14.55 -7.90
CA ASP A 156 -8.98 14.10 -9.06
C ASP A 156 -9.03 12.55 -9.09
N ASN A 157 -10.00 11.99 -8.36
CA ASN A 157 -10.23 10.56 -8.31
C ASN A 157 -10.64 9.98 -9.68
N ARG A 158 -11.27 10.78 -10.55
CA ARG A 158 -11.70 10.32 -11.87
C ARG A 158 -10.48 10.01 -12.73
N ALA A 159 -9.58 10.98 -12.87
CA ALA A 159 -8.36 10.79 -13.66
C ALA A 159 -7.49 9.64 -13.11
N TRP A 160 -7.45 9.48 -11.78
CA TRP A 160 -6.77 8.34 -11.15
C TRP A 160 -7.39 6.99 -11.55
N ILE A 161 -8.71 6.84 -11.39
CA ILE A 161 -9.42 5.60 -11.73
C ILE A 161 -9.33 5.28 -13.22
N GLU A 162 -9.44 6.30 -14.08
CA GLU A 162 -9.33 6.15 -15.53
C GLU A 162 -7.97 5.57 -15.91
N VAL A 163 -6.86 6.13 -15.42
CA VAL A 163 -5.52 5.59 -15.69
C VAL A 163 -5.32 4.22 -15.06
N LEU A 164 -5.73 4.04 -13.81
CA LEU A 164 -5.60 2.77 -13.09
C LEU A 164 -6.31 1.61 -13.83
N SER A 165 -7.48 1.86 -14.43
CA SER A 165 -8.23 0.86 -15.20
C SER A 165 -7.45 0.33 -16.40
N THR A 166 -6.57 1.14 -16.99
CA THR A 166 -5.75 0.74 -18.15
C THR A 166 -4.58 -0.18 -17.81
N TRP A 167 -4.29 -0.40 -16.52
CA TRP A 167 -3.14 -1.18 -16.09
C TRP A 167 -3.40 -2.68 -16.02
N PHE A 168 -4.66 -3.12 -16.10
CA PHE A 168 -5.08 -4.51 -15.88
C PHE A 168 -6.02 -5.01 -16.98
N SER A 169 -6.24 -6.32 -17.00
CA SER A 169 -7.36 -6.89 -17.76
C SER A 169 -8.68 -6.60 -17.06
N GLU A 170 -9.79 -6.72 -17.79
CA GLU A 170 -11.14 -6.52 -17.25
C GLU A 170 -11.42 -7.44 -16.06
N GLU A 171 -10.95 -8.70 -16.09
CA GLU A 171 -11.17 -9.64 -15.00
C GLU A 171 -10.47 -9.19 -13.70
N LYS A 172 -9.20 -8.78 -13.82
CA LYS A 172 -8.42 -8.27 -12.67
C LYS A 172 -8.98 -6.95 -12.14
N TRP A 173 -9.51 -6.11 -13.03
CA TRP A 173 -10.19 -4.88 -12.67
C TRP A 173 -11.46 -5.18 -11.85
N GLN A 174 -12.35 -6.05 -12.35
CA GLN A 174 -13.58 -6.43 -11.66
C GLN A 174 -13.32 -7.08 -10.29
N LEU A 175 -12.29 -7.92 -10.16
CA LEU A 175 -11.87 -8.48 -8.87
C LEU A 175 -11.56 -7.38 -7.85
N MET A 176 -10.76 -6.37 -8.23
CA MET A 176 -10.36 -5.30 -7.32
C MET A 176 -11.53 -4.48 -6.74
N TRP A 177 -12.64 -4.38 -7.47
CA TRP A 177 -13.80 -3.57 -7.10
C TRP A 177 -14.93 -4.34 -6.41
N ILE A 178 -15.19 -5.58 -6.84
CA ILE A 178 -16.41 -6.32 -6.46
C ILE A 178 -16.11 -7.77 -6.10
N GLY A 179 -15.22 -8.43 -6.84
CA GLY A 179 -15.04 -9.88 -6.77
C GLY A 179 -14.22 -10.38 -5.58
N ASN A 180 -13.65 -9.47 -4.79
CA ASN A 180 -12.71 -9.70 -3.70
C ASN A 180 -13.37 -9.56 -2.33
#